data_AF-A0A258BQH3-F1
#
_entry.id   AF-A0A258BQH3-F1
#
_cell.length_a   1.000
_cell.length_b   1.000
_cell.length_c   1.000
_cell.angle_alpha   90.00
_cell.angle_beta   90.00
_cell.angle_gamma   90.00
#
_symmetry.space_group_name_H-M   'P 1'
#
loop_
_entity.id
_entity.type
_entity.pdbx_description
1 polymer ?
#
loop_
_entity_poly.entity_id
_entity_poly.type
_entity_poly.pdbx_seq_one_letter_code
_entity_poly.pdbx_strand_id
1 'polypeptide(L)'
;MESPVAEVPAEGLPPQELEAGECGLFLWGMAAPRRFTFFTEASTGEALMLHEGTTQKLIVTDTNGEVFGQFFTETQYLSADGTWSVNLSLKPGEILEGGQRVESGRLVTTGADGWETVLPVTGVRACIPG
;
A
#
# COMPACT_ATOMS: atom_id res chain seq x y z
N MET A 1 16.62 -16.61 24.40
CA MET A 1 15.38 -16.15 25.05
C MET A 1 14.51 -15.68 23.89
N GLU A 2 13.68 -16.59 23.39
CA GLU A 2 12.73 -16.30 22.31
C GLU A 2 11.75 -15.22 22.76
N SER A 3 11.71 -14.11 22.02
CA SER A 3 10.54 -13.23 22.02
C SER A 3 9.45 -13.92 21.19
N PRO A 4 8.20 -13.97 21.66
CA PRO A 4 7.09 -14.32 20.80
C PRO A 4 6.94 -13.17 19.80
N VAL A 5 7.40 -13.36 18.56
CA VAL A 5 7.03 -12.49 17.44
C VAL A 5 5.52 -12.58 17.36
N ALA A 6 4.85 -11.45 17.59
CA ALA A 6 3.41 -11.37 17.73
C ALA A 6 2.69 -12.19 16.64
N GLU A 7 1.95 -13.22 17.04
CA GLU A 7 0.99 -13.87 16.17
C GLU A 7 -0.10 -12.85 15.87
N VAL A 8 0.01 -12.12 14.74
CA VAL A 8 -1.02 -11.17 14.27
C VAL A 8 -2.17 -11.98 13.66
N PRO A 9 -3.39 -11.99 14.23
CA PRO A 9 -4.50 -12.71 13.64
C PRO A 9 -5.04 -12.02 12.38
N ALA A 10 -4.95 -12.73 11.25
CA ALA A 10 -5.85 -12.87 10.08
C ALA A 10 -6.69 -11.70 9.49
N GLU A 11 -6.59 -10.45 9.93
CA GLU A 11 -7.50 -9.38 9.47
C GLU A 11 -6.83 -8.24 8.67
N GLY A 12 -5.51 -8.26 8.47
CA GLY A 12 -4.81 -7.20 7.75
C GLY A 12 -3.32 -7.51 7.57
N LEU A 13 -2.59 -6.65 6.86
CA LEU A 13 -1.13 -6.66 6.90
C LEU A 13 -0.64 -6.43 8.34
N PRO A 14 0.49 -7.03 8.74
CA PRO A 14 1.09 -6.74 10.04
C PRO A 14 1.55 -5.27 10.11
N PRO A 15 1.74 -4.71 11.32
CA PRO A 15 2.35 -3.39 11.48
C PRO A 15 3.66 -3.29 10.68
N GLN A 16 3.85 -2.16 10.00
CA GLN A 16 5.06 -1.87 9.23
C GLN A 16 5.80 -0.75 9.94
N GLU A 17 7.08 -0.98 10.22
CA GLU A 17 7.96 0.00 10.85
C GLU A 17 8.68 0.79 9.76
N LEU A 18 8.98 2.06 10.06
CA LEU A 18 9.76 2.94 9.19
C LEU A 18 11.00 3.39 9.98
N GLU A 19 12.16 3.32 9.35
CA GLU A 19 13.39 3.85 9.92
C GLU A 19 13.44 5.38 9.81
N ALA A 20 14.39 5.99 10.53
CA ALA A 20 14.57 7.43 10.49
C ALA A 20 14.89 7.92 9.06
N GLY A 21 14.13 8.91 8.58
CA GLY A 21 14.24 9.44 7.22
C GLY A 21 13.38 8.71 6.17
N GLU A 22 12.70 7.62 6.53
CA GLU A 22 11.85 6.88 5.61
C GLU A 22 10.41 7.40 5.57
N CYS A 23 9.79 7.19 4.41
CA CYS A 23 8.42 7.57 4.14
C CYS A 23 7.64 6.34 3.67
N GLY A 24 6.51 6.09 4.33
CA GLY A 24 5.60 4.99 4.03
C GLY A 24 4.22 5.49 3.61
N LEU A 25 3.62 4.76 2.67
CA LEU A 25 2.22 4.91 2.30
C LEU A 25 1.43 3.74 2.90
N PHE A 26 0.46 4.08 3.75
CA PHE A 26 -0.39 3.11 4.46
C PHE A 26 -1.81 3.25 3.97
N LEU A 27 -2.42 2.17 3.47
CA LEU A 27 -3.76 2.19 2.91
C LEU A 27 -4.65 1.11 3.53
N TRP A 28 -5.90 1.50 3.80
CA TRP A 28 -6.96 0.65 4.33
C TRP A 28 -8.11 0.56 3.36
N GLY A 29 -8.71 -0.62 3.26
CA GLY A 29 -9.96 -0.82 2.53
C GLY A 29 -11.09 -0.01 3.17
N MET A 30 -11.92 0.63 2.34
CA MET A 30 -13.08 1.39 2.82
C MET A 30 -14.30 0.51 3.12
N ALA A 31 -14.36 -0.71 2.56
CA ALA A 31 -15.38 -1.70 2.87
C ALA A 31 -15.24 -2.17 4.33
N ALA A 32 -16.34 -2.59 4.94
CA ALA A 32 -16.31 -3.23 6.26
C ALA A 32 -15.99 -4.73 6.12
N PRO A 33 -15.09 -5.29 6.94
CA PRO A 33 -14.24 -4.62 7.93
C PRO A 33 -13.12 -3.79 7.27
N ARG A 34 -12.75 -2.64 7.87
CA ARG A 34 -11.67 -1.78 7.38
C ARG A 34 -10.31 -2.42 7.65
N ARG A 35 -9.77 -3.13 6.68
CA ARG A 35 -8.52 -3.88 6.80
C ARG A 35 -7.35 -3.06 6.29
N PHE A 36 -6.21 -3.13 6.99
CA PHE A 36 -4.94 -2.63 6.48
C PHE A 36 -4.51 -3.52 5.32
N THR A 37 -4.57 -3.00 4.10
CA THR A 37 -4.57 -3.83 2.89
C THR A 37 -3.36 -3.57 2.00
N PHE A 38 -2.68 -2.44 2.15
CA PHE A 38 -1.58 -2.09 1.28
C PHE A 38 -0.58 -1.19 1.98
N PHE A 39 0.70 -1.47 1.77
CA PHE A 39 1.83 -0.72 2.28
C PHE A 39 2.93 -0.61 1.21
N THR A 40 3.58 0.54 1.12
CA THR A 40 4.82 0.70 0.34
C THR A 40 5.71 1.74 0.99
N GLU A 41 7.02 1.49 0.93
CA GLU A 41 8.06 2.41 1.37
C GLU A 41 8.70 3.03 0.12
N ALA A 42 8.88 4.35 0.12
CA ALA A 42 9.29 5.09 -1.07
C ALA A 42 10.65 4.66 -1.65
N SER A 43 11.58 4.15 -0.82
CA SER A 43 12.94 3.81 -1.22
C SER A 43 13.08 2.44 -1.88
N THR A 44 12.09 1.55 -1.73
CA THR A 44 12.25 0.13 -2.06
C THR A 44 11.83 -0.22 -3.48
N GLY A 45 10.88 0.51 -4.06
CA GLY A 45 10.21 0.09 -5.29
C GLY A 45 9.35 -1.16 -5.12
N GLU A 46 9.01 -1.50 -3.87
CA GLU A 46 8.24 -2.69 -3.50
C GLU A 46 7.01 -2.28 -2.68
N ALA A 47 5.98 -3.12 -2.75
CA ALA A 47 4.78 -2.96 -1.93
C ALA A 47 4.34 -4.31 -1.34
N LEU A 48 3.65 -4.24 -0.21
CA LEU A 48 2.93 -5.34 0.39
C LEU A 48 1.44 -5.11 0.20
N MET A 49 0.71 -6.14 -0.25
CA MET A 49 -0.73 -6.11 -0.40
C MET A 49 -1.37 -7.34 0.24
N LEU A 50 -2.45 -7.14 0.98
CA LEU A 50 -3.31 -8.24 1.40
C LEU A 50 -4.18 -8.66 0.20
N HIS A 51 -3.95 -9.84 -0.33
CA HIS A 51 -4.72 -10.43 -1.42
C HIS A 51 -5.15 -11.85 -1.04
N GLU A 52 -6.45 -12.14 -1.15
CA GLU A 52 -7.05 -13.42 -0.73
C GLU A 52 -6.69 -13.86 0.70
N GLY A 53 -6.51 -12.90 1.62
CA GLY A 53 -6.15 -13.16 3.02
C GLY A 53 -4.67 -13.48 3.24
N THR A 54 -3.83 -13.36 2.21
CA THR A 54 -2.38 -13.57 2.29
C THR A 54 -1.62 -12.31 1.94
N THR A 55 -0.47 -12.10 2.58
CA THR A 55 0.42 -10.99 2.24
C THR A 55 1.17 -11.33 0.96
N GLN A 56 1.00 -10.49 -0.04
CA GLN A 56 1.64 -10.60 -1.34
C GLN A 56 2.64 -9.48 -1.53
N LYS A 57 3.79 -9.82 -2.12
CA LYS A 57 4.82 -8.85 -2.50
C LYS A 57 4.58 -8.41 -3.94
N LEU A 58 4.66 -7.11 -4.14
CA LEU A 58 4.44 -6.42 -5.40
C LEU A 58 5.68 -5.61 -5.77
N ILE A 59 5.99 -5.54 -7.06
CA ILE A 59 7.14 -4.83 -7.61
C ILE A 59 6.60 -3.69 -8.48
N VAL A 60 7.10 -2.48 -8.28
CA VAL A 60 6.73 -1.33 -9.12
C VAL A 60 7.21 -1.56 -10.55
N THR A 61 6.31 -1.39 -11.52
CA THR A 61 6.62 -1.49 -12.96
C THR A 61 6.51 -0.16 -13.69
N ASP A 62 5.66 0.76 -13.20
CA ASP A 62 5.47 2.08 -13.77
C ASP A 62 4.95 3.07 -12.72
N THR A 63 5.26 4.35 -12.89
CA THR A 63 4.82 5.45 -12.01
C THR A 63 4.40 6.63 -12.85
N ASN A 64 3.23 7.20 -12.57
CA ASN A 64 2.66 8.30 -13.35
C ASN A 64 1.82 9.25 -12.48
N GLY A 65 1.29 10.32 -13.09
CA GLY A 65 0.48 11.31 -12.42
C GLY A 65 1.32 12.34 -11.65
N GLU A 66 0.74 12.92 -10.61
CA GLU A 66 1.35 13.99 -9.82
C GLU A 66 2.26 13.43 -8.72
N VAL A 67 3.23 14.23 -8.31
CA VAL A 67 4.10 13.90 -7.18
C VAL A 67 3.33 14.09 -5.88
N PHE A 68 3.25 13.02 -5.07
CA PHE A 68 2.62 12.95 -3.76
C PHE A 68 3.68 12.67 -2.69
N GLY A 69 4.44 13.70 -2.33
CA GLY A 69 5.60 13.56 -1.44
C GLY A 69 6.73 12.80 -2.13
N GLN A 70 6.99 11.56 -1.70
CA GLN A 70 7.99 10.65 -2.30
C GLN A 70 7.32 9.59 -3.18
N PHE A 71 6.00 9.65 -3.33
CA PHE A 71 5.19 8.72 -4.13
C PHE A 71 4.63 9.44 -5.36
N PHE A 72 4.03 8.67 -6.26
CA PHE A 72 3.25 9.16 -7.39
C PHE A 72 1.76 8.88 -7.15
N THR A 73 0.86 9.72 -7.68
CA THR A 73 -0.59 9.49 -7.54
C THR A 73 -1.06 8.27 -8.32
N GLU A 74 -0.30 7.82 -9.31
CA GLU A 74 -0.55 6.59 -10.05
C GLU A 74 0.67 5.70 -10.03
N THR A 75 0.49 4.43 -9.68
CA THR A 75 1.59 3.45 -9.68
C THR A 75 1.06 2.09 -10.13
N GLN A 76 1.80 1.47 -11.04
CA GLN A 76 1.53 0.11 -11.49
C GLN A 76 2.49 -0.83 -10.79
N TYR A 77 1.94 -1.95 -10.34
CA TYR A 77 2.68 -3.03 -9.74
C TYR A 77 2.39 -4.34 -10.43
N LEU A 78 3.37 -5.24 -10.38
CA LEU A 78 3.23 -6.63 -10.76
C LEU A 78 3.48 -7.52 -9.54
N SER A 79 2.73 -8.61 -9.43
CA SER A 79 3.01 -9.64 -8.43
C SER A 79 4.43 -10.19 -8.61
N ALA A 80 5.05 -10.62 -7.51
CA ALA A 80 6.42 -11.15 -7.57
C ALA A 80 6.57 -12.37 -8.52
N ASP A 81 5.48 -13.11 -8.75
CA ASP A 81 5.42 -14.22 -9.69
C ASP A 81 5.01 -13.83 -11.13
N GLY A 82 4.67 -12.56 -11.37
CA GLY A 82 4.30 -12.04 -12.68
C GLY A 82 2.89 -12.41 -13.16
N THR A 83 2.06 -13.01 -12.33
CA THR A 83 0.78 -13.59 -12.75
C THR A 83 -0.41 -12.61 -12.71
N TRP A 84 -0.33 -11.54 -11.93
CA TRP A 84 -1.37 -10.52 -11.83
C TRP A 84 -0.78 -9.15 -11.57
N SER A 85 -1.55 -8.10 -11.88
CA SER A 85 -1.11 -6.71 -11.75
C SER A 85 -2.03 -5.90 -10.84
N VAL A 86 -1.49 -4.79 -10.34
CA VAL A 86 -2.22 -3.83 -9.52
C VAL A 86 -1.98 -2.43 -10.05
N ASN A 87 -3.07 -1.71 -10.33
CA ASN A 87 -3.02 -0.27 -10.55
C ASN A 87 -3.50 0.44 -9.28
N LEU A 88 -2.62 1.25 -8.70
CA LEU A 88 -2.93 2.15 -7.60
C LEU A 88 -3.17 3.55 -8.15
N SER A 89 -4.32 4.13 -7.82
CA SER A 89 -4.61 5.56 -8.04
C SER A 89 -4.96 6.22 -6.71
N LEU A 90 -4.44 7.42 -6.45
CA LEU A 90 -4.61 8.15 -5.20
C LEU A 90 -5.03 9.59 -5.45
N LYS A 91 -5.86 10.13 -4.57
CA LYS A 91 -6.15 11.56 -4.46
C LYS A 91 -5.52 12.11 -3.18
N PRO A 92 -4.52 13.00 -3.29
CA PRO A 92 -3.96 13.70 -2.13
C PRO A 92 -5.03 14.49 -1.38
N GLY A 93 -4.98 14.43 -0.05
CA GLY A 93 -5.85 15.19 0.84
C GLY A 93 -5.07 16.22 1.66
N GLU A 94 -5.62 16.54 2.83
CA GLU A 94 -5.05 17.52 3.77
C GLU A 94 -3.64 17.13 4.24
N ILE A 95 -2.77 18.13 4.38
CA ILE A 95 -1.44 17.99 4.98
C ILE A 95 -1.60 17.76 6.48
N LEU A 96 -0.90 16.76 7.00
CA LEU A 96 -0.88 16.42 8.41
C LEU A 96 0.49 16.74 9.00
N GLU A 97 0.59 16.82 10.33
CA GLU A 97 1.90 16.86 10.98
C GLU A 97 2.62 15.52 10.73
N GLY A 98 3.81 15.57 10.12
CA GLY A 98 4.58 14.37 9.77
C GLY A 98 4.04 13.56 8.58
N GLY A 99 3.07 14.09 7.82
CA GLY A 99 2.47 13.32 6.72
C GLY A 99 1.46 14.07 5.86
N GLN A 100 0.73 13.31 5.06
CA GLN A 100 -0.40 13.81 4.27
C GLN A 100 -1.47 12.74 4.18
N ARG A 101 -2.73 13.15 4.30
CA ARG A 101 -3.87 12.26 4.13
C ARG A 101 -4.02 11.84 2.67
N VAL A 102 -4.42 10.60 2.45
CA VAL A 102 -5.01 10.14 1.18
C VAL A 102 -6.53 10.33 1.29
N GLU A 103 -7.08 11.31 0.58
CA GLU A 103 -8.52 11.61 0.61
C GLU A 103 -9.32 10.41 0.12
N SER A 104 -8.91 9.86 -1.02
CA SER A 104 -9.45 8.64 -1.60
C SER A 104 -8.41 7.96 -2.48
N GLY A 105 -8.58 6.67 -2.71
CA GLY A 105 -7.76 5.91 -3.63
C GLY A 105 -8.46 4.67 -4.12
N ARG A 106 -7.86 4.02 -5.10
CA ARG A 106 -8.36 2.79 -5.72
C ARG A 106 -7.20 1.86 -6.00
N LEU A 107 -7.37 0.61 -5.59
CA LEU A 107 -6.57 -0.52 -6.05
C LEU A 107 -7.41 -1.29 -7.07
N VAL A 108 -6.93 -1.38 -8.30
CA VAL A 108 -7.50 -2.24 -9.33
C VAL A 108 -6.57 -3.42 -9.51
N THR A 109 -7.03 -4.62 -9.18
CA THR A 109 -6.28 -5.86 -9.37
C THR A 109 -6.78 -6.55 -10.64
N THR A 110 -5.86 -6.89 -11.54
CA THR A 110 -6.18 -7.63 -12.77
C THR A 110 -5.54 -9.02 -12.71
N GLY A 111 -6.37 -10.05 -12.65
CA GLY A 111 -5.95 -11.45 -12.62
C GLY A 111 -5.47 -11.98 -13.97
N ALA A 112 -4.87 -13.16 -13.98
CA ALA A 112 -4.38 -13.83 -15.20
C ALA A 112 -5.49 -14.17 -16.22
N ASP A 113 -6.73 -14.30 -15.73
CA ASP A 113 -7.94 -14.52 -16.54
C ASP A 113 -8.55 -13.21 -17.08
N GLY A 114 -7.93 -12.08 -16.78
CA GLY A 114 -8.37 -10.74 -17.18
C GLY A 114 -9.48 -10.16 -16.31
N TRP A 115 -9.88 -10.83 -15.22
CA TRP A 115 -10.87 -10.28 -14.30
C TRP A 115 -10.27 -9.13 -13.48
N GLU A 116 -11.04 -8.04 -13.40
CA GLU A 116 -10.68 -6.88 -12.61
C GLU A 116 -11.48 -6.80 -11.32
N THR A 117 -10.78 -6.62 -10.21
CA THR A 117 -11.37 -6.34 -8.90
C THR A 117 -10.98 -4.95 -8.45
N VAL A 118 -11.97 -4.18 -8.01
CA VAL A 118 -11.77 -2.80 -7.56
C VAL A 118 -11.97 -2.71 -6.05
N LEU A 119 -10.92 -2.29 -5.34
CA LEU A 119 -10.96 -2.00 -3.91
C LEU A 119 -10.77 -0.50 -3.65
N PRO A 120 -11.81 0.21 -3.19
CA PRO A 120 -11.66 1.58 -2.70
C PRO A 120 -10.85 1.61 -1.41
N VAL A 121 -9.89 2.52 -1.35
CA VAL A 121 -8.98 2.68 -0.22
C VAL A 121 -8.90 4.13 0.26
N THR A 122 -8.50 4.30 1.51
CA THR A 122 -8.11 5.58 2.11
C THR A 122 -6.89 5.34 3.00
N GLY A 123 -6.19 6.39 3.42
CA GLY A 123 -5.01 6.19 4.24
C GLY A 123 -4.17 7.44 4.45
N VAL A 124 -2.90 7.22 4.72
CA VAL A 124 -1.94 8.28 5.04
C VAL A 124 -0.58 7.96 4.41
N ARG A 125 0.08 9.00 3.93
CA ARG A 125 1.52 9.02 3.74
C ARG A 125 2.14 9.60 5.00
N ALA A 126 3.01 8.85 5.67
CA ALA A 126 3.71 9.27 6.87
C ALA A 126 5.22 9.20 6.65
N CYS A 127 5.97 10.14 7.24
CA CYS A 127 7.43 10.13 7.20
C CYS A 127 8.02 10.32 8.58
N ILE A 128 9.03 9.53 8.89
CA ILE A 128 9.81 9.70 10.12
C ILE A 128 10.92 10.71 9.83
N PRO A 129 11.03 11.80 10.62
CA PRO A 129 12.16 12.72 10.52
C PRO A 129 13.48 11.97 10.70
N GLY A 130 14.45 12.26 9.84
CA GLY A 130 15.83 11.77 9.95
C GLY A 130 16.68 12.60 10.90
#